data_AF-D9SDG0-F1
#
_entry.id   AF-D9SDG0-F1
#
_cell.length_a   1.000
_cell.length_b   1.000
_cell.length_c   1.000
_cell.angle_alpha   90.00
_cell.angle_beta   90.00
_cell.angle_gamma   90.00
#
_symmetry.space_group_name_H-M   'P 1'
#
loop_
_entity.id
_entity.type
_entity.pdbx_description
1 polymer ?
#
loop_
_entity_poly.entity_id
_entity_poly.type
_entity_poly.pdbx_seq_one_letter_code
_entity_poly.pdbx_strand_id
1 'polypeptide(L)'
;MCYSSNGQFLTQIPTWLIVVAGWFVVHHLSQKRDQRKEARERVDQLVTAILSIEERAVRFHQSDSYQGDVARSLLFDIQRIIAKLKRHPFGSFVISPTLLKELRRAVTLKNFDASKFTRQEANSAILSNIADAVDDIEDQLEQEYERIYLSTEWFVVPSQQKNCR
;
A
#
# COMPACT_ATOMS: atom_id res chain seq x y z
N MET A 1 18.07 -68.25 -5.51
CA MET A 1 17.06 -67.23 -5.82
C MET A 1 17.78 -65.88 -5.88
N CYS A 2 18.06 -65.38 -7.09
CA CYS A 2 18.75 -64.09 -7.28
C CYS A 2 17.68 -63.03 -7.54
N TYR A 3 17.40 -62.18 -6.55
CA TYR A 3 16.55 -61.01 -6.75
C TYR A 3 17.33 -60.00 -7.60
N SER A 4 16.85 -59.78 -8.83
CA SER A 4 17.38 -58.77 -9.75
C SER A 4 17.22 -57.38 -9.15
N SER A 5 18.32 -56.83 -8.63
CA SER A 5 18.44 -55.51 -7.99
C SER A 5 18.32 -54.32 -8.96
N ASN A 6 18.01 -54.56 -10.24
CA ASN A 6 18.04 -53.52 -11.28
C ASN A 6 16.70 -52.76 -11.41
N GLY A 7 15.63 -53.22 -10.76
CA GLY A 7 14.32 -52.56 -10.80
C GLY A 7 14.15 -51.39 -9.82
N GLN A 8 14.99 -51.30 -8.77
CA GLN A 8 14.84 -50.25 -7.76
C GLN A 8 15.32 -48.88 -8.27
N PHE A 9 16.41 -48.82 -9.03
CA PHE A 9 16.99 -47.55 -9.51
C PHE A 9 16.03 -46.76 -10.42
N LEU A 10 15.31 -47.44 -11.32
CA LEU A 10 14.36 -46.79 -12.25
C LEU A 10 13.11 -46.24 -11.55
N THR A 11 12.72 -46.79 -10.40
CA THR A 11 11.62 -46.24 -9.57
C THR A 11 12.05 -45.07 -8.68
N GLN A 12 13.35 -44.91 -8.42
CA GLN A 12 13.85 -43.78 -7.61
C GLN A 12 13.93 -42.47 -8.40
N ILE A 13 14.28 -42.52 -9.69
CA ILE A 13 14.37 -41.33 -10.55
C ILE A 13 13.05 -40.52 -10.60
N PRO A 14 11.87 -41.11 -10.87
CA PRO A 14 10.61 -40.35 -10.88
C PRO A 14 10.26 -39.81 -9.49
N THR A 15 10.62 -40.51 -8.42
CA THR A 15 10.41 -40.05 -7.05
C THR A 15 11.23 -38.78 -6.76
N TRP A 16 12.51 -38.77 -7.12
CA TRP A 16 13.37 -37.59 -6.96
C TRP A 16 12.91 -36.40 -7.81
N LEU A 17 12.44 -36.63 -9.05
CA LEU A 17 11.88 -35.56 -9.89
C LEU A 17 10.62 -34.94 -9.28
N ILE A 18 9.73 -35.75 -8.69
CA ILE A 18 8.54 -35.25 -7.98
C ILE A 18 8.94 -34.42 -6.77
N VAL A 19 9.94 -34.87 -6.00
CA VAL A 19 10.44 -34.12 -4.83
C VAL A 19 11.03 -32.77 -5.25
N VAL A 20 11.86 -32.74 -6.29
CA VAL A 20 12.46 -31.50 -6.81
C VAL A 20 11.40 -30.56 -7.37
N ALA A 21 10.44 -31.07 -8.15
CA ALA A 21 9.34 -30.28 -8.69
C ALA A 21 8.45 -29.71 -7.57
N GLY A 22 8.12 -30.52 -6.57
CA GLY A 22 7.35 -30.10 -5.40
C GLY A 22 8.07 -29.01 -4.61
N TRP A 23 9.38 -29.19 -4.36
CA TRP A 23 10.20 -28.17 -3.69
C TRP A 23 10.23 -26.85 -4.48
N PHE A 24 10.41 -26.92 -5.80
CA PHE A 24 10.43 -25.73 -6.66
C PHE A 24 9.10 -24.97 -6.62
N VAL A 25 7.97 -25.68 -6.69
CA VAL A 25 6.63 -25.07 -6.57
C VAL A 25 6.44 -24.40 -5.20
N VAL A 26 6.76 -25.10 -4.11
CA VAL A 26 6.66 -24.54 -2.75
C VAL A 26 7.56 -23.33 -2.57
N HIS A 27 8.79 -23.38 -3.10
CA HIS A 27 9.73 -22.26 -3.03
C HIS A 27 9.19 -21.04 -3.77
N HIS A 28 8.67 -21.23 -4.99
CA HIS A 28 8.08 -20.15 -5.79
C HIS A 28 6.84 -19.54 -5.13
N LEU A 29 5.97 -20.36 -4.56
CA LEU A 29 4.80 -19.90 -3.81
C LEU A 29 5.20 -19.12 -2.55
N SER A 30 6.24 -19.57 -1.83
CA SER A 30 6.76 -18.85 -0.67
C SER A 30 7.28 -17.47 -1.07
N GLN A 31 8.10 -17.39 -2.13
CA GLN A 31 8.62 -16.10 -2.61
C GLN A 31 7.50 -15.13 -3.01
N LYS A 32 6.47 -15.60 -3.74
CA LYS A 32 5.30 -14.77 -4.09
C LYS A 32 4.54 -14.27 -2.86
N ARG A 33 4.34 -15.13 -1.87
CA ARG A 33 3.68 -14.75 -0.61
C ARG A 33 4.48 -13.69 0.13
N ASP A 34 5.79 -13.85 0.20
CA ASP A 34 6.67 -12.93 0.92
C ASP A 34 6.72 -11.56 0.20
N GLN A 35 6.80 -11.54 -1.14
CA GLN A 35 6.68 -10.31 -1.94
C GLN A 35 5.36 -9.55 -1.71
N ARG A 36 4.23 -10.27 -1.63
CA ARG A 36 2.92 -9.67 -1.35
C ARG A 36 2.84 -9.06 0.05
N LYS A 37 3.41 -9.74 1.05
CA LYS A 37 3.48 -9.21 2.41
C LYS A 37 4.31 -7.94 2.47
N GLU A 38 5.49 -7.94 1.85
CA GLU A 38 6.33 -6.75 1.77
C GLU A 38 5.61 -5.61 1.04
N ALA A 39 4.91 -5.90 -0.05
CA ALA A 39 4.14 -4.88 -0.77
C ALA A 39 3.02 -4.30 0.08
N ARG A 40 2.28 -5.16 0.80
CA ARG A 40 1.20 -4.73 1.70
C ARG A 40 1.73 -3.84 2.81
N GLU A 41 2.79 -4.26 3.49
CA GLU A 41 3.40 -3.47 4.56
C GLU A 41 3.84 -2.09 4.09
N ARG A 42 4.36 -1.98 2.86
CA ARG A 42 4.74 -0.68 2.27
C ARG A 42 3.52 0.20 1.97
N VAL A 43 2.43 -0.37 1.47
CA VAL A 43 1.17 0.36 1.26
C VAL A 43 0.62 0.85 2.61
N ASP A 44 0.57 -0.01 3.63
CA ASP A 44 0.08 0.35 4.96
C ASP A 44 0.92 1.47 5.60
N GLN A 45 2.26 1.41 5.48
CA GLN A 45 3.16 2.47 5.97
C GLN A 45 2.93 3.81 5.26
N LEU A 46 2.60 3.77 3.98
CA LEU A 46 2.34 4.95 3.18
C LEU A 46 0.97 5.56 3.51
N VAL A 47 -0.08 4.74 3.61
CA VAL A 47 -1.41 5.16 4.06
C VAL A 47 -1.31 5.79 5.44
N THR A 48 -0.62 5.15 6.38
CA THR A 48 -0.35 5.72 7.71
C THR A 48 0.35 7.08 7.63
N ALA A 49 1.30 7.24 6.71
CA ALA A 49 1.98 8.52 6.53
C ALA A 49 1.04 9.60 5.94
N ILE A 50 0.12 9.24 5.05
CA ILE A 50 -0.86 10.18 4.49
C ILE A 50 -1.87 10.60 5.56
N LEU A 51 -2.41 9.65 6.34
CA LEU A 51 -3.29 9.94 7.48
C LEU A 51 -2.60 10.84 8.52
N SER A 52 -1.29 10.66 8.74
CA SER A 52 -0.53 11.57 9.60
C SER A 52 -0.40 12.99 9.05
N ILE A 53 -0.43 13.17 7.72
CA ILE A 53 -0.48 14.50 7.09
C ILE A 53 -1.87 15.09 7.29
N GLU A 54 -2.92 14.31 7.10
CA GLU A 54 -4.31 14.72 7.33
C GLU A 54 -4.48 15.25 8.76
N GLU A 55 -4.12 14.46 9.77
CA GLU A 55 -4.26 14.81 11.18
C GLU A 55 -3.52 16.13 11.50
N ARG A 56 -2.32 16.31 10.95
CA ARG A 56 -1.54 17.54 11.16
C ARG A 56 -2.09 18.73 10.39
N ALA A 57 -2.62 18.51 9.18
CA ALA A 57 -3.30 19.54 8.41
C ALA A 57 -4.57 20.02 9.15
N VAL A 58 -5.38 19.08 9.64
CA VAL A 58 -6.57 19.37 10.45
C VAL A 58 -6.20 20.18 11.69
N ARG A 59 -5.20 19.73 12.46
CA ARG A 59 -4.71 20.46 13.64
C ARG A 59 -4.20 21.86 13.30
N PHE A 60 -3.48 22.01 12.19
CA PHE A 60 -3.01 23.31 11.71
C PHE A 60 -4.16 24.24 11.33
N HIS A 61 -5.19 23.74 10.64
CA HIS A 61 -6.34 24.55 10.26
C HIS A 61 -7.26 24.89 11.45
N GLN A 62 -7.26 24.07 12.49
CA GLN A 62 -8.02 24.29 13.72
C GLN A 62 -7.27 25.09 14.79
N SER A 63 -5.99 25.42 14.59
CA SER A 63 -5.22 26.18 15.57
C SER A 63 -5.72 27.63 15.67
N ASP A 64 -5.58 28.21 16.87
CA ASP A 64 -6.03 29.58 17.14
C ASP A 64 -5.19 30.64 16.41
N SER A 65 -3.96 30.29 16.02
CA SER A 65 -3.02 31.18 15.35
C SER A 65 -2.22 30.44 14.27
N TYR A 66 -1.71 31.22 13.30
CA TYR A 66 -0.88 30.70 12.22
C TYR A 66 0.50 30.26 12.75
N GLN A 67 0.81 28.97 12.59
CA GLN A 67 2.09 28.37 12.98
C GLN A 67 2.94 28.11 11.74
N GLY A 68 3.83 29.06 11.40
CA GLY A 68 4.59 29.02 10.15
C GLY A 68 5.60 27.86 10.04
N ASP A 69 6.09 27.39 11.16
CA ASP A 69 6.93 26.19 11.30
C ASP A 69 6.14 24.91 10.96
N VAL A 70 4.91 24.79 11.46
CA VAL A 70 4.00 23.68 11.15
C VAL A 70 3.58 23.71 9.68
N ALA A 71 3.23 24.89 9.14
CA ALA A 71 2.92 25.05 7.73
C ALA A 71 4.09 24.59 6.83
N ARG A 72 5.31 24.99 7.17
CA ARG A 72 6.50 24.59 6.41
C ARG A 72 6.78 23.09 6.53
N SER A 73 6.67 22.50 7.72
CA SER A 73 6.89 21.06 7.90
C SER A 73 5.85 20.22 7.14
N LEU A 74 4.58 20.64 7.17
CA LEU A 74 3.50 19.99 6.43
C LEU A 74 3.73 20.00 4.91
N LEU A 75 4.21 21.13 4.36
CA LEU A 75 4.61 21.22 2.95
C LEU A 75 5.73 20.24 2.60
N PHE A 76 6.75 20.13 3.45
CA PHE A 76 7.84 19.19 3.24
C PHE A 76 7.36 17.74 3.27
N ASP A 77 6.46 17.40 4.18
CA ASP A 77 5.92 16.05 4.28
C ASP A 77 5.07 15.68 3.07
N ILE A 78 4.23 16.59 2.58
CA ILE A 78 3.47 16.39 1.34
C ILE A 78 4.44 16.16 0.17
N GLN A 79 5.48 16.98 0.04
CA GLN A 79 6.48 16.81 -1.02
C GLN A 79 7.21 15.46 -0.90
N ARG A 80 7.53 15.05 0.33
CA ARG A 80 8.19 13.78 0.61
C ARG A 80 7.32 12.58 0.25
N ILE A 81 6.02 12.62 0.56
CA ILE A 81 5.09 11.56 0.18
C ILE A 81 4.92 11.52 -1.34
N ILE A 82 4.71 12.66 -2.00
CA ILE A 82 4.63 12.72 -3.47
C ILE A 82 5.90 12.16 -4.11
N ALA A 83 7.08 12.46 -3.56
CA ALA A 83 8.34 11.92 -4.06
C ALA A 83 8.47 10.40 -3.80
N LYS A 84 8.01 9.90 -2.65
CA LYS A 84 7.99 8.45 -2.35
C LYS A 84 7.06 7.71 -3.29
N LEU A 85 5.87 8.25 -3.57
CA LEU A 85 4.89 7.69 -4.49
C LEU A 85 5.42 7.55 -5.92
N LYS A 86 6.27 8.48 -6.34
CA LYS A 86 6.91 8.44 -7.67
C LYS A 86 8.10 7.48 -7.76
N ARG A 87 8.61 6.95 -6.64
CA ARG A 87 9.80 6.10 -6.59
C ARG A 87 9.43 4.62 -6.50
N HIS A 88 10.31 3.74 -6.97
CA HIS A 88 10.19 2.30 -6.77
C HIS A 88 10.13 1.99 -5.27
N PRO A 89 9.26 1.07 -4.80
CA PRO A 89 8.45 0.09 -5.53
C PRO A 89 7.10 0.56 -6.04
N PHE A 90 6.68 1.78 -5.71
CA PHE A 90 5.41 2.33 -6.18
C PHE A 90 5.45 2.80 -7.63
N GLY A 91 6.60 2.73 -8.31
CA GLY A 91 6.68 3.01 -9.75
C GLY A 91 5.82 2.08 -10.61
N SER A 92 5.42 0.91 -10.10
CA SER A 92 4.44 0.04 -10.76
C SER A 92 2.98 0.41 -10.48
N PHE A 93 2.74 1.25 -9.46
CA PHE A 93 1.43 1.77 -9.10
C PHE A 93 1.16 3.00 -9.95
N VAL A 94 0.05 3.00 -10.67
CA VAL A 94 -0.35 4.11 -11.53
C VAL A 94 -1.20 5.07 -10.72
N ILE A 95 -0.55 5.87 -9.88
CA ILE A 95 -1.22 6.92 -9.10
C ILE A 95 -1.42 8.15 -9.98
N SER A 96 -2.64 8.66 -10.02
CA SER A 96 -2.99 9.80 -10.84
C SER A 96 -2.26 11.06 -10.34
N PRO A 97 -1.53 11.78 -11.21
CA PRO A 97 -0.94 13.07 -10.87
C PRO A 97 -1.97 14.11 -10.41
N THR A 98 -3.24 13.95 -10.81
CA THR A 98 -4.33 14.84 -10.39
C THR A 98 -4.60 14.70 -8.90
N LEU A 99 -4.67 13.49 -8.35
CA LEU A 99 -4.92 13.28 -6.92
C LEU A 99 -3.79 13.86 -6.06
N LEU A 100 -2.54 13.68 -6.47
CA LEU A 100 -1.39 14.27 -5.78
C LEU A 100 -1.43 15.80 -5.77
N LYS A 101 -1.93 16.39 -6.87
CA LYS A 101 -2.13 17.84 -6.98
C LYS A 101 -3.29 18.30 -6.10
N GLU A 102 -4.39 17.56 -6.08
CA GLU A 102 -5.56 17.88 -5.25
C GLU A 102 -5.24 17.75 -3.75
N LEU A 103 -4.51 16.73 -3.29
CA LEU A 103 -4.06 16.65 -1.89
C LEU A 103 -3.24 17.90 -1.49
N ARG A 104 -2.23 18.24 -2.30
CA ARG A 104 -1.42 19.44 -2.05
C ARG A 104 -2.29 20.68 -2.03
N ARG A 105 -3.24 20.79 -2.94
CA ARG A 105 -4.14 21.93 -3.06
C ARG A 105 -5.08 22.03 -1.86
N ALA A 106 -5.72 20.93 -1.47
CA ALA A 106 -6.65 20.86 -0.35
C ALA A 106 -6.00 21.38 0.93
N VAL A 107 -4.76 20.96 1.20
CA VAL A 107 -4.00 21.42 2.38
C VAL A 107 -3.56 22.89 2.28
N THR A 108 -3.23 23.40 1.09
CA THR A 108 -2.53 24.69 0.95
C THR A 108 -3.35 25.88 0.45
N LEU A 109 -4.51 25.69 -0.17
CA LEU A 109 -5.09 26.72 -1.05
C LEU A 109 -5.74 27.91 -0.32
N LYS A 110 -6.51 27.68 0.76
CA LYS A 110 -7.40 28.73 1.32
C LYS A 110 -6.90 29.36 2.61
N ASN A 111 -6.21 28.61 3.46
CA ASN A 111 -5.94 28.99 4.84
C ASN A 111 -4.47 28.78 5.24
N PHE A 112 -3.57 28.95 4.27
CA PHE A 112 -2.13 28.70 4.42
C PHE A 112 -1.28 29.97 4.36
N ASP A 113 -1.91 31.11 4.08
CA ASP A 113 -1.28 32.43 4.12
C ASP A 113 -1.51 33.05 5.51
N ALA A 114 -0.44 33.50 6.15
CA ALA A 114 -0.49 34.11 7.48
C ALA A 114 -1.44 35.32 7.55
N SER A 115 -1.56 36.08 6.45
CA SER A 115 -2.42 37.27 6.39
C SER A 115 -3.91 36.96 6.27
N LYS A 116 -4.25 35.73 5.87
CA LYS A 116 -5.64 35.26 5.64
C LYS A 116 -6.00 34.08 6.52
N PHE A 117 -5.12 33.72 7.46
CA PHE A 117 -5.34 32.58 8.31
C PHE A 117 -6.52 32.83 9.25
N THR A 118 -7.46 31.90 9.24
CA THR A 118 -8.63 31.87 10.10
C THR A 118 -8.78 30.45 10.63
N ARG A 119 -9.06 30.33 11.93
CA ARG A 119 -9.37 29.04 12.54
C ARG A 119 -10.60 28.45 11.86
N GLN A 120 -10.51 27.18 11.48
CA GLN A 120 -11.57 26.45 10.82
C GLN A 120 -12.39 25.65 11.83
N GLU A 121 -13.71 25.62 11.66
CA GLU A 121 -14.60 24.73 12.41
C GLU A 121 -14.48 23.28 11.90
N ALA A 122 -14.88 22.33 12.74
CA ALA A 122 -14.77 20.89 12.46
C ALA A 122 -15.55 20.45 11.19
N ASN A 123 -16.64 21.15 10.87
CA ASN A 123 -17.48 20.93 9.69
C ASN A 123 -17.12 21.83 8.50
N SER A 124 -15.98 22.53 8.55
CA SER A 124 -15.58 23.42 7.46
C SER A 124 -15.27 22.62 6.20
N ALA A 125 -15.58 23.22 5.05
CA ALA A 125 -15.29 22.63 3.74
C ALA A 125 -13.77 22.39 3.55
N ILE A 126 -12.89 23.15 4.22
CA ILE A 126 -11.43 22.94 4.10
C ILE A 126 -11.05 21.57 4.66
N LEU A 127 -11.55 21.22 5.85
CA LEU A 127 -11.25 19.94 6.48
C LEU A 127 -11.84 18.77 5.69
N SER A 128 -13.10 18.91 5.23
CA SER A 128 -13.72 17.90 4.35
C SER A 128 -12.89 17.66 3.08
N ASN A 129 -12.49 18.72 2.37
CA ASN A 129 -11.69 18.57 1.15
C ASN A 129 -10.32 17.91 1.41
N ILE A 130 -9.75 18.07 2.61
CA ILE A 130 -8.49 17.40 2.98
C ILE A 130 -8.74 15.90 3.18
N ALA A 131 -9.79 15.54 3.91
CA ALA A 131 -10.20 14.15 4.12
C ALA A 131 -10.53 13.48 2.79
N ASP A 132 -11.39 14.10 1.96
CA ASP A 132 -11.77 13.58 0.63
C ASP A 132 -10.53 13.33 -0.25
N ALA A 133 -9.56 14.24 -0.25
CA ALA A 133 -8.33 14.08 -1.04
C ALA A 133 -7.37 13.02 -0.50
N VAL A 134 -7.46 12.69 0.79
CA VAL A 134 -6.71 11.60 1.43
C VAL A 134 -7.36 10.26 1.09
N ASP A 135 -8.67 10.17 1.27
CA ASP A 135 -9.49 9.00 0.94
C ASP A 135 -9.32 8.61 -0.54
N ASP A 136 -9.38 9.57 -1.45
CA ASP A 136 -9.16 9.34 -2.89
C ASP A 136 -7.79 8.69 -3.18
N ILE A 137 -6.74 9.08 -2.45
CA ILE A 137 -5.40 8.51 -2.62
C ILE A 137 -5.31 7.11 -2.00
N GLU A 138 -5.93 6.91 -0.83
CA GLU A 138 -6.01 5.60 -0.19
C GLU A 138 -6.73 4.60 -1.08
N ASP A 139 -7.90 4.96 -1.61
CA ASP A 139 -8.68 4.14 -2.53
C ASP A 139 -7.87 3.78 -3.78
N GLN A 140 -7.15 4.74 -4.36
CA GLN A 140 -6.31 4.47 -5.53
C GLN A 140 -5.12 3.56 -5.19
N LEU A 141 -4.52 3.71 -4.01
CA LEU A 141 -3.44 2.83 -3.57
C LEU A 141 -3.92 1.39 -3.39
N GLU A 142 -5.10 1.21 -2.80
CA GLU A 142 -5.69 -0.11 -2.60
C GLU A 142 -6.07 -0.73 -3.96
N GLN A 143 -6.73 0.01 -4.85
CA GLN A 143 -7.05 -0.47 -6.20
C GLN A 143 -5.80 -0.93 -6.97
N GLU A 144 -4.70 -0.17 -6.89
CA GLU A 144 -3.45 -0.54 -7.55
C GLU A 144 -2.79 -1.75 -6.89
N TYR A 145 -2.89 -1.89 -5.56
CA TYR A 145 -2.46 -3.08 -4.84
C TYR A 145 -3.24 -4.32 -5.30
N GLU A 146 -4.57 -4.25 -5.34
CA GLU A 146 -5.43 -5.33 -5.81
C GLU A 146 -5.13 -5.70 -7.27
N ARG A 147 -4.97 -4.69 -8.14
CA ARG A 147 -4.66 -4.89 -9.55
C ARG A 147 -3.36 -5.66 -9.75
N ILE A 148 -2.32 -5.35 -8.98
CA ILE A 148 -0.99 -5.98 -9.15
C ILE A 148 -0.93 -7.34 -8.48
N TYR A 149 -1.51 -7.48 -7.28
CA TYR A 149 -1.27 -8.64 -6.43
C TYR A 149 -2.44 -9.61 -6.31
N LEU A 150 -3.69 -9.16 -6.46
CA LEU A 150 -4.88 -10.02 -6.30
C LEU A 150 -5.51 -10.44 -7.65
N SER A 151 -5.40 -9.62 -8.70
CA SER A 151 -6.02 -9.91 -10.01
C SER A 151 -5.56 -11.22 -10.67
N THR A 152 -4.38 -11.75 -10.28
CA THR A 152 -3.76 -12.95 -10.86
C THR A 152 -4.03 -14.23 -10.04
N GLU A 153 -4.84 -14.17 -8.98
CA GLU A 153 -4.95 -15.23 -7.96
C GLU A 153 -6.02 -16.31 -8.24
N TRP A 154 -6.54 -16.42 -9.47
CA TRP A 154 -7.58 -17.40 -9.84
C TRP A 154 -7.13 -18.88 -9.90
N PHE A 155 -5.93 -19.22 -9.41
CA PHE A 155 -5.52 -20.63 -9.28
C PHE A 155 -5.02 -20.96 -7.87
N VAL A 156 -5.95 -21.56 -7.11
CA VAL A 156 -5.77 -22.59 -6.07
C VAL A 156 -5.38 -22.13 -4.66
N VAL A 157 -6.41 -21.97 -3.82
CA VAL A 157 -6.52 -22.71 -2.55
C VAL A 157 -7.99 -23.14 -2.37
N PRO A 158 -8.33 -24.43 -2.33
CA PRO A 158 -9.67 -24.84 -1.92
C PRO A 158 -9.85 -24.44 -0.45
N SER A 159 -10.88 -23.63 -0.20
CA SER A 159 -11.30 -23.25 1.14
C SER A 159 -11.47 -24.52 1.97
N GLN A 160 -10.65 -24.65 3.02
CA GLN A 160 -10.94 -25.56 4.11
C GLN A 160 -12.23 -25.05 4.76
N GLN A 161 -13.36 -25.65 4.35
CA GLN A 161 -14.63 -25.57 5.06
C GLN A 161 -14.37 -26.01 6.51
N LYS A 162 -14.23 -25.03 7.40
CA LYS A 162 -14.32 -25.27 8.83
C LYS A 162 -15.75 -25.69 9.12
N ASN A 163 -15.96 -27.00 9.21
CA ASN A 163 -17.11 -27.61 9.86
C ASN A 163 -17.10 -27.14 11.32
N CYS A 164 -17.91 -26.14 11.63
CA CYS A 164 -18.35 -25.90 13.01
C CYS A 164 -19.48 -26.91 13.28
N ARG A 165 -19.19 -27.87 14.15
CA ARG A 165 -20.19 -28.71 14.84
C ARG A 165 -20.69 -27.96 16.06
#